data_AF-A0A833WIE2-F1
#
_entry.id   AF-A0A833WIE2-F1
#
_cell.length_a   1.000
_cell.length_b   1.000
_cell.length_c   1.000
_cell.angle_alpha   90.00
_cell.angle_beta   90.00
_cell.angle_gamma   90.00
#
_symmetry.space_group_name_H-M   'P 1'
#
loop_
_entity.id
_entity.type
_entity.pdbx_description
1 polymer ?
#
loop_
_entity_poly.entity_id
_entity_poly.type
_entity_poly.pdbx_seq_one_letter_code
_entity_poly.pdbx_strand_id
1 'polypeptide(L)' 'MANATTTSNANGSTARASWTEMEEHDLLDKFLDARNDRSMATDKGIKSKAWSTLVSALNKKHGRTLEKGI' A
#
# COMPACT_ATOMS: atom_id res chain seq x y z
N MET A 1 -21.70 -12.72 7.61
CA MET A 1 -20.40 -13.13 7.01
C MET A 1 -20.51 -12.88 5.51
N ALA A 2 -20.00 -11.76 4.99
CA ALA A 2 -20.13 -11.42 3.57
C ALA A 2 -18.89 -11.90 2.81
N ASN A 3 -19.09 -12.88 1.94
CA ASN A 3 -18.08 -13.53 1.10
C ASN A 3 -17.79 -12.65 -0.13
N ALA A 4 -16.54 -12.24 -0.32
CA ALA A 4 -16.15 -11.48 -1.50
C ALA A 4 -15.97 -12.43 -2.69
N THR A 5 -16.93 -12.42 -3.59
CA THR A 5 -16.97 -13.19 -4.84
C THR A 5 -15.85 -12.75 -5.79
N THR A 6 -14.93 -13.66 -6.09
CA THR A 6 -13.94 -13.49 -7.16
C THR A 6 -14.62 -13.69 -8.52
N THR A 7 -14.96 -12.59 -9.20
CA THR A 7 -15.37 -12.61 -10.61
C THR A 7 -14.14 -12.36 -11.48
N SER A 8 -13.57 -13.44 -12.02
CA SER A 8 -12.52 -13.41 -13.04
C SER A 8 -13.11 -13.08 -14.41
N ASN A 9 -12.83 -11.89 -14.95
CA ASN A 9 -13.17 -11.53 -16.32
C ASN A 9 -11.90 -11.45 -17.17
N ALA A 10 -11.79 -12.36 -18.14
CA ALA A 10 -10.69 -12.47 -19.09
C ALA A 10 -10.84 -11.42 -20.20
N ASN A 11 -10.24 -10.24 -20.00
CA ASN A 11 -9.88 -9.28 -21.06
C ASN A 11 -8.80 -8.34 -20.48
N GLY A 12 -7.64 -8.27 -21.14
CA GLY A 12 -6.38 -7.71 -20.61
C GLY A 12 -6.39 -6.21 -20.34
N SER A 13 -7.04 -5.80 -19.26
CA SER A 13 -6.85 -4.49 -18.64
C SER A 13 -6.68 -4.74 -17.15
N THR A 14 -5.44 -4.86 -16.69
CA THR A 14 -5.10 -4.95 -15.26
C THR A 14 -5.82 -3.80 -14.57
N ALA A 15 -6.86 -4.11 -13.78
CA ALA A 15 -7.59 -3.09 -13.03
C ALA A 15 -6.56 -2.35 -12.19
N ARG A 16 -6.43 -1.02 -12.40
CA ARG A 16 -5.51 -0.21 -11.62
C ARG A 16 -5.91 -0.39 -10.15
N ALA A 17 -4.92 -0.64 -9.30
CA ALA A 17 -5.15 -0.69 -7.86
C ALA A 17 -5.90 0.59 -7.44
N SER A 18 -7.13 0.42 -6.99
CA SER A 18 -7.96 1.50 -6.46
C SER A 18 -7.67 1.62 -4.97
N TRP A 19 -7.27 2.81 -4.54
CA TRP A 19 -7.09 3.14 -3.14
C TRP A 19 -8.37 3.77 -2.62
N THR A 20 -8.84 3.31 -1.47
CA THR A 20 -9.88 3.97 -0.69
C THR A 20 -9.27 5.13 0.11
N GLU A 21 -10.09 6.12 0.46
CA GLU A 21 -9.64 7.27 1.27
C GLU A 21 -8.99 6.84 2.59
N MET A 22 -9.50 5.75 3.21
CA MET A 22 -8.91 5.19 4.43
C MET A 22 -7.52 4.57 4.17
N GLU A 23 -7.33 3.88 3.04
CA GLU A 23 -6.02 3.32 2.65
C GLU A 23 -5.01 4.43 2.36
N GLU A 24 -5.47 5.56 1.80
CA GLU A 24 -4.62 6.74 1.58
C GLU A 24 -4.21 7.41 2.90
N HIS A 25 -5.13 7.59 3.85
CA HIS A 25 -4.77 8.11 5.17
C HIS A 25 -3.79 7.18 5.90
N ASP A 26 -3.99 5.87 5.84
CA ASP A 26 -3.07 4.90 6.44
C ASP A 26 -1.67 4.92 5.81
N LEU A 27 -1.58 5.19 4.50
CA LEU A 27 -0.32 5.39 3.79
C LEU A 27 0.40 6.65 4.31
N LEU A 28 -0.33 7.75 4.45
CA LEU A 28 0.21 9.04 4.89
C LEU A 28 0.70 8.98 6.34
N ASP A 29 -0.08 8.37 7.25
CA ASP A 29 0.30 8.19 8.65
C ASP A 29 1.61 7.39 8.77
N LYS A 30 1.69 6.24 8.10
CA LYS A 30 2.90 5.41 8.12
C LYS A 30 4.09 6.10 7.46
N PHE A 31 3.84 6.90 6.42
CA PHE A 31 4.90 7.68 5.77
C PHE A 31 5.46 8.75 6.71
N LEU A 32 4.58 9.44 7.45
CA LEU A 32 4.98 10.45 8.44
C LEU A 32 5.83 9.82 9.56
N ASP A 33 5.42 8.67 10.08
CA ASP A 33 6.18 7.91 11.08
C ASP A 33 7.58 7.54 10.57
N ALA A 34 7.65 6.99 9.35
CA ALA A 34 8.92 6.60 8.73
C ALA A 34 9.82 7.79 8.41
N ARG A 35 9.25 8.98 8.18
CA ARG A 35 10.00 10.22 7.94
C ARG A 35 10.53 10.84 9.24
N ASN A 36 9.83 10.66 10.35
CA ASN A 36 10.29 11.11 11.66
C ASN A 36 11.43 10.23 12.22
N ASP A 37 11.51 8.97 11.79
CA ASP A 37 12.64 8.09 12.11
C ASP A 37 13.85 8.40 11.22
N ARG A 38 14.90 9.01 11.79
CA ARG A 38 16.16 9.32 11.08
C ARG A 38 16.84 8.10 10.46
N SER A 39 16.60 6.90 10.98
CA SER A 39 17.18 5.68 10.43
C SER A 39 16.51 5.24 9.11
N MET A 40 15.26 5.67 8.90
CA MET A 40 14.42 5.34 7.75
C MET A 40 14.22 6.52 6.81
N ALA A 41 14.43 7.75 7.29
CA ALA A 41 14.38 8.97 6.51
C ALA A 41 15.61 9.14 5.60
N THR A 42 15.40 9.96 4.57
CA THR A 42 16.41 10.52 3.68
C THR A 42 16.13 12.00 3.51
N ASP A 43 17.08 12.76 2.99
CA ASP A 43 16.90 14.18 2.66
C ASP A 43 15.63 14.44 1.81
N LYS A 44 15.29 13.50 0.91
CA LYS A 44 14.16 13.62 -0.01
C LYS A 44 12.88 12.87 0.42
N GLY A 45 12.84 12.26 1.60
CA GLY A 45 11.69 11.43 2.01
C GLY A 45 12.11 10.23 2.85
N ILE A 46 11.75 9.01 2.43
CA ILE A 46 12.09 7.76 3.13
C ILE A 46 12.85 6.78 2.24
N LYS A 47 13.64 5.90 2.85
CA LYS A 47 14.45 4.88 2.15
C LYS A 47 13.56 3.86 1.45
N SER A 48 14.07 3.25 0.37
CA SER A 48 13.37 2.14 -0.33
C SER A 48 13.02 0.97 0.59
N LYS A 49 13.88 0.66 1.56
CA LYS A 49 13.59 -0.35 2.60
C LYS A 49 12.41 0.06 3.47
N ALA A 50 12.31 1.34 3.84
CA ALA A 50 11.19 1.87 4.61
C ALA A 50 9.89 1.80 3.80
N TRP A 51 9.91 2.14 2.51
CA TRP A 51 8.77 1.93 1.60
C TRP A 51 8.31 0.47 1.55
N SER A 52 9.25 -0.47 1.45
CA SER A 52 8.93 -1.91 1.40
C SER A 52 8.27 -2.38 2.70
N THR A 53 8.79 -1.95 3.85
CA THR A 53 8.19 -2.23 5.17
C THR A 53 6.80 -1.59 5.31
N LEU A 54 6.65 -0.35 4.84
CA LEU A 54 5.39 0.39 4.88
C LEU A 54 4.31 -0.33 4.07
N VAL A 55 4.60 -0.67 2.81
CA VAL A 55 3.67 -1.39 1.93
C VAL A 55 3.33 -2.76 2.49
N SER A 56 4.29 -3.49 3.06
CA SER A 56 4.02 -4.77 3.72
C SER A 56 3.07 -4.61 4.91
N ALA A 57 3.23 -3.54 5.70
CA ALA A 57 2.36 -3.24 6.83
C ALA A 57 0.95 -2.81 6.38
N LEU A 58 0.82 -2.05 5.28
CA LEU A 58 -0.47 -1.70 4.68
C LEU A 58 -1.18 -2.93 4.13
N ASN A 59 -0.48 -3.76 3.37
CA ASN A 59 -1.04 -4.98 2.82
C ASN A 59 -1.57 -5.91 3.92
N LYS A 60 -0.82 -6.02 5.03
CA LYS A 60 -1.26 -6.77 6.21
C LYS A 60 -2.48 -6.13 6.89
N LYS A 61 -2.57 -4.80 6.95
CA LYS A 61 -3.68 -4.07 7.57
C LYS A 61 -4.98 -4.21 6.77
N HIS A 62 -4.90 -4.09 5.45
CA HIS A 62 -6.07 -4.13 4.56
C HIS A 62 -6.40 -5.54 4.05
N GLY A 63 -5.55 -6.54 4.33
CA GLY A 63 -5.74 -7.92 3.87
C GLY A 63 -5.71 -8.06 2.35
N ARG A 64 -4.98 -7.16 1.67
CA ARG A 64 -4.90 -7.09 0.20
C ARG A 64 -3.46 -6.86 -0.24
N THR A 65 -3.18 -7.22 -1.47
CA THR A 65 -1.90 -6.96 -2.12
C THR A 65 -2.02 -5.67 -2.92
N LEU A 66 -1.56 -4.54 -2.36
CA LEU A 66 -1.45 -3.24 -3.06
C LEU A 66 -0.22 -3.22 -3.97
N GLU A 67 0.01 -4.30 -4.73
CA GLU A 67 1.08 -4.32 -5.71
C GLU A 67 0.72 -3.42 -6.90
N LYS A 68 1.76 -2.81 -7.47
CA LYS A 68 1.64 -2.06 -8.72
C LYS A 68 1.17 -3.05 -9.79
N GLY A 69 -0.07 -2.87 -10.27
CA GLY A 69 -0.56 -3.58 -11.43
C GLY A 69 0.47 -3.50 -12.56
N ILE A 70 0.92 -4.67 -13.03
CA ILE A 70 1.84 -4.84 -14.15
C ILE A 70 1.11 -4.45 -15.43
#